data_AF-A0A537YIL4-F1
#
_entry.id   AF-A0A537YIL4-F1
#
_cell.length_a   1.000
_cell.length_b   1.000
_cell.length_c   1.000
_cell.angle_alpha   90.00
_cell.angle_beta   90.00
_cell.angle_gamma   90.00
#
_symmetry.space_group_name_H-M   'P 1'
#
loop_
_entity.id
_entity.type
_entity.pdbx_description
1 polymer ?
#
loop_
_entity_poly.entity_id
_entity_poly.type
_entity_poly.pdbx_seq_one_letter_code
_entity_poly.pdbx_strand_id
1 'polypeptide(L)'
;MRYWTLDEATAALPHVREAVGRIRELVEAMQSSAEPNHAQPSGNGQVPGTRSERSAELETLVGELTDQGIVVRDPARGLIDFPAQSPSGREYLLCWL
;
A
#
# COMPACT_ATOMS: atom_id res chain seq x y z
N MET A 1 5.13 -16.52 -8.03
CA MET A 1 4.35 -16.34 -6.78
C MET A 1 5.19 -16.94 -5.65
N ARG A 2 5.43 -16.19 -4.57
CA ARG A 2 6.25 -16.59 -3.42
C ARG A 2 5.33 -16.78 -2.22
N TYR A 3 5.62 -17.78 -1.37
CA TYR A 3 5.02 -17.88 -0.05
C TYR A 3 5.99 -17.38 1.02
N TRP A 4 5.44 -16.69 2.00
CA TRP A 4 6.13 -16.07 3.10
C TRP A 4 5.92 -16.87 4.39
N THR A 5 6.96 -16.95 5.20
CA THR A 5 6.83 -17.26 6.62
C THR A 5 6.47 -16.00 7.41
N LEU A 6 5.98 -16.18 8.64
CA LEU A 6 5.71 -15.06 9.54
C LEU A 6 6.97 -14.23 9.83
N ASP A 7 8.12 -14.89 9.99
CA ASP A 7 9.39 -14.23 10.29
C ASP A 7 9.90 -13.41 9.10
N GLU A 8 9.84 -13.97 7.89
CA GLU A 8 10.19 -13.23 6.67
C GLU A 8 9.27 -12.02 6.44
N ALA A 9 7.96 -12.20 6.61
CA ALA A 9 7.00 -11.11 6.46
C ALA A 9 7.25 -10.01 7.51
N THR A 10 7.51 -10.40 8.77
CA THR A 10 7.83 -9.47 9.86
C THR A 10 9.13 -8.71 9.58
N ALA A 11 10.16 -9.39 9.08
CA ALA A 11 11.43 -8.77 8.69
C ALA A 11 11.28 -7.81 7.50
N ALA A 12 10.28 -8.02 6.64
CA ALA A 12 9.96 -7.14 5.54
C ALA A 12 9.20 -5.85 5.97
N LEU A 13 8.44 -5.90 7.07
CA LEU A 13 7.58 -4.78 7.47
C LEU A 13 8.24 -3.39 7.48
N PRO A 14 9.50 -3.19 7.93
CA PRO A 14 10.11 -1.86 7.92
C PRO A 14 10.11 -1.19 6.54
N HIS A 15 10.48 -1.90 5.48
CA HIS A 15 10.50 -1.34 4.13
C HIS A 15 9.10 -1.29 3.52
N VAL A 16 8.26 -2.31 3.78
CA VAL A 16 6.90 -2.35 3.24
C VAL A 16 6.05 -1.21 3.81
N ARG A 17 6.22 -0.87 5.10
CA ARG A 17 5.49 0.23 5.74
C ARG A 17 5.81 1.59 5.12
N GLU A 18 7.02 1.80 4.62
CA GLU A 18 7.40 3.03 3.91
C GLU A 18 6.61 3.16 2.59
N ALA A 19 6.63 2.11 1.76
CA ALA A 19 5.87 2.07 0.51
C ALA A 19 4.35 2.19 0.76
N VAL A 20 3.82 1.48 1.75
CA VAL A 20 2.39 1.55 2.12
C VAL A 20 2.01 2.94 2.65
N GLY A 21 2.88 3.59 3.43
CA GLY A 21 2.68 4.97 3.86
C GLY A 21 2.54 5.91 2.67
N ARG A 22 3.46 5.81 1.70
CA ARG A 22 3.42 6.61 0.47
C ARG A 22 2.18 6.36 -0.37
N ILE A 23 1.78 5.09 -0.52
CA ILE A 23 0.53 4.69 -1.18
C ILE A 23 -0.67 5.38 -0.53
N ARG A 24 -0.76 5.40 0.80
CA ARG A 24 -1.87 6.04 1.52
C ARG A 24 -1.92 7.55 1.28
N GLU A 25 -0.78 8.23 1.34
CA GLU A 25 -0.69 9.67 1.04
C GLU A 25 -1.18 10.00 -0.37
N LEU A 26 -0.77 9.21 -1.36
CA LEU A 26 -1.19 9.39 -2.76
C LEU A 26 -2.69 9.20 -2.92
N VAL A 27 -3.25 8.16 -2.28
CA VAL A 27 -4.69 7.87 -2.29
C VAL A 27 -5.47 8.99 -1.63
N GLU A 28 -5.04 9.48 -0.47
CA GLU A 28 -5.67 10.59 0.25
C GLU A 28 -5.65 11.88 -0.57
N ALA A 29 -4.49 12.29 -1.10
CA ALA A 29 -4.35 13.50 -1.91
C ALA A 29 -5.25 13.48 -3.16
N MET A 30 -5.42 12.29 -3.75
CA MET A 30 -6.33 12.07 -4.86
C MET A 30 -7.81 12.15 -4.47
N GLN A 31 -8.19 11.74 -3.26
CA GLN A 31 -9.58 11.84 -2.79
C GLN A 31 -9.94 13.28 -2.39
N SER A 32 -9.05 13.99 -1.69
CA SER A 32 -9.26 15.38 -1.27
C SER A 32 -9.40 16.35 -2.45
N SER A 33 -8.84 16.01 -3.62
CA SER A 33 -8.94 16.82 -4.84
C SER A 33 -10.29 16.66 -5.58
N ALA A 34 -11.16 15.73 -5.17
CA ALA A 34 -12.40 15.40 -5.86
C ALA A 34 -13.66 16.06 -5.27
N GLU A 35 -13.58 16.64 -4.06
CA GLU A 35 -14.72 17.24 -3.35
C GLU A 35 -14.84 18.76 -3.67
N PRO A 36 -15.92 19.24 -4.31
CA PRO A 36 -16.02 20.64 -4.76
C PRO A 36 -16.46 21.64 -3.67
N ASN A 37 -16.72 21.25 -2.41
CA ASN A 37 -17.42 22.16 -1.49
C ASN A 37 -17.08 22.09 0.02
N HIS A 38 -15.89 21.64 0.42
CA HIS A 38 -15.45 21.85 1.82
C HIS A 38 -14.07 22.50 1.89
N ALA A 39 -14.09 23.78 2.27
CA ALA A 39 -12.92 24.52 2.69
C ALA A 39 -12.19 23.80 3.84
N GLN A 40 -10.93 23.43 3.57
CA GLN A 40 -9.77 23.22 4.46
C GLN A 40 -9.99 22.54 5.82
N PRO A 41 -9.06 21.62 6.14
CA PRO A 41 -8.08 21.97 7.16
C PRO A 41 -6.69 22.05 6.54
N SER A 42 -5.98 23.13 6.86
CA SER A 42 -4.54 23.21 6.70
C SER A 42 -3.87 22.08 7.52
N GLY A 43 -3.04 21.29 6.85
CA GLY A 43 -2.21 20.25 7.46
C GLY A 43 -1.17 19.78 6.45
N ASN A 44 -0.03 20.46 6.46
CA ASN A 44 1.29 20.08 5.92
C ASN A 44 1.36 18.90 4.93
N GLY A 45 1.46 19.19 3.62
CA GLY A 45 1.95 18.23 2.63
C GLY A 45 1.01 18.02 1.45
N GLN A 46 0.86 19.01 0.58
CA GLN A 46 0.33 18.71 -0.76
C GLN A 46 1.34 17.78 -1.43
N VAL A 47 0.95 16.53 -1.65
CA VAL A 47 1.74 15.61 -2.48
C VAL A 47 1.87 16.28 -3.86
N PRO A 48 3.09 16.58 -4.35
CA PRO A 48 3.28 17.28 -5.61
C PRO A 48 2.77 16.45 -6.79
N GLY A 49 2.63 17.10 -7.95
CA GLY A 49 2.19 16.46 -9.19
C GLY A 49 0.68 16.59 -9.48
N THR A 50 0.33 16.43 -10.75
CA THR A 50 -1.03 16.29 -11.26
C THR A 50 -1.65 14.98 -10.78
N ARG A 51 -2.98 14.85 -10.90
CA ARG A 51 -3.67 13.59 -10.60
C ARG A 51 -3.09 12.40 -11.38
N SER A 52 -2.75 12.61 -12.66
CA SER A 52 -2.18 11.56 -13.51
C SER A 52 -0.80 11.11 -13.02
N GLU A 53 0.07 12.04 -12.62
CA GLU A 53 1.39 11.72 -12.08
C GLU A 53 1.28 10.93 -10.77
N ARG A 54 0.37 11.33 -9.87
CA ARG A 54 0.11 10.60 -8.62
C ARG A 54 -0.45 9.20 -8.87
N SER A 55 -1.32 9.03 -9.87
CA SER A 55 -1.83 7.70 -10.25
C SER A 55 -0.72 6.79 -10.78
N ALA A 56 0.18 7.32 -11.63
CA ALA A 56 1.32 6.56 -12.13
C ALA A 56 2.31 6.16 -11.02
N GLU A 57 2.56 7.06 -10.06
CA GLU A 57 3.38 6.76 -8.88
C GLU A 57 2.73 5.66 -8.01
N LEU A 58 1.42 5.75 -7.78
CA LEU A 58 0.67 4.74 -7.04
C LEU A 58 0.77 3.37 -7.72
N GLU A 59 0.54 3.31 -9.04
CA GLU A 59 0.65 2.06 -9.82
C GLU A 59 2.06 1.47 -9.73
N THR A 60 3.10 2.31 -9.77
CA THR A 60 4.50 1.89 -9.63
C THR A 60 4.75 1.23 -8.27
N LEU A 61 4.38 1.90 -7.18
CA LEU A 61 4.59 1.38 -5.81
C LEU A 61 3.80 0.09 -5.55
N VAL A 62 2.56 0.02 -6.04
CA VAL A 62 1.76 -1.21 -5.95
C VAL A 62 2.39 -2.34 -6.76
N GLY A 63 2.92 -2.01 -7.95
CA GLY A 63 3.67 -2.94 -8.80
C GLY A 63 4.90 -3.51 -8.10
N GLU A 64 5.73 -2.64 -7.49
CA GLU A 64 6.92 -3.04 -6.75
C GLU A 64 6.62 -3.99 -5.57
N LEU A 65 5.54 -3.74 -4.83
CA LEU A 65 5.09 -4.65 -3.77
C LEU A 65 4.59 -5.98 -4.36
N THR A 66 3.85 -5.92 -5.47
CA THR A 66 3.33 -7.10 -6.17
C THR A 66 4.46 -7.97 -6.71
N ASP A 67 5.51 -7.38 -7.27
CA ASP A 67 6.70 -8.08 -7.79
C ASP A 67 7.48 -8.79 -6.67
N GLN A 68 7.44 -8.25 -5.45
CA GLN A 68 7.97 -8.90 -4.25
C GLN A 68 7.06 -10.03 -3.72
N GLY A 69 5.87 -10.19 -4.28
CA GLY A 69 4.87 -11.17 -3.85
C GLY A 69 4.03 -10.70 -2.67
N ILE A 70 3.85 -9.39 -2.50
CA ILE A 70 3.00 -8.76 -1.48
C ILE A 70 1.74 -8.23 -2.17
N VAL A 71 0.57 -8.51 -1.60
CA VAL A 71 -0.71 -8.09 -2.17
C VAL A 71 -1.20 -6.85 -1.45
N VAL A 72 -1.39 -5.75 -2.19
CA VAL A 72 -2.06 -4.55 -1.65
C VAL A 72 -3.58 -4.75 -1.75
N ARG A 73 -4.26 -4.97 -0.62
CA ARG A 73 -5.69 -5.29 -0.58
C ARG A 73 -6.56 -4.04 -0.43
N ASP A 74 -6.15 -3.08 0.40
CA ASP A 74 -6.82 -1.79 0.55
C ASP A 74 -5.76 -0.68 0.64
N PRO A 75 -5.45 -0.01 -0.49
CA PRO A 75 -4.48 1.07 -0.55
C PRO A 75 -4.81 2.26 0.38
N ALA A 76 -6.09 2.56 0.61
CA ALA A 76 -6.49 3.69 1.45
C ALA A 76 -6.24 3.41 2.94
N ARG A 77 -6.49 2.17 3.36
CA ARG A 77 -6.23 1.73 4.74
C ARG A 77 -4.80 1.26 4.97
N GLY A 78 -4.04 1.00 3.91
CA GLY A 78 -2.74 0.36 3.97
C GLY A 78 -2.80 -1.14 4.27
N LEU A 79 -3.92 -1.79 3.97
CA LEU A 79 -4.08 -3.23 4.18
C LEU A 79 -3.29 -3.99 3.13
N ILE A 80 -2.35 -4.81 3.59
CA ILE A 80 -1.53 -5.69 2.76
C ILE A 80 -1.64 -7.13 3.23
N ASP A 81 -1.42 -8.06 2.31
CA ASP A 81 -1.30 -9.48 2.60
C ASP A 81 0.02 -10.05 2.07
N PHE A 82 0.61 -10.93 2.86
CA PHE A 82 1.69 -11.82 2.44
C PHE A 82 1.09 -13.21 2.24
N PRO A 83 1.06 -13.75 1.01
CA PRO A 83 0.68 -15.13 0.76
C PRO A 83 1.61 -16.09 1.52
N ALA A 84 1.05 -17.07 2.20
CA ALA A 84 1.79 -18.03 3.01
C ALA A 84 1.23 -19.44 2.81
N GLN A 85 2.01 -20.45 3.18
CA GLN A 85 1.62 -21.85 3.04
C GLN A 85 2.03 -22.63 4.29
N SER A 86 1.14 -23.48 4.79
CA SER A 86 1.41 -24.35 5.93
C SER A 86 2.28 -25.54 5.51
N PRO A 87 2.90 -26.27 6.46
CA PRO A 87 3.59 -27.52 6.16
C PRO A 87 2.71 -28.59 5.48
N SER A 88 1.39 -28.50 5.65
CA SER A 88 0.42 -29.39 4.99
C SER A 88 0.04 -28.93 3.57
N GLY A 89 0.67 -27.87 3.05
CA GLY A 89 0.37 -27.30 1.73
C GLY A 89 -0.86 -26.40 1.68
N ARG A 90 -1.49 -26.08 2.83
CA ARG A 90 -2.67 -25.21 2.86
C ARG A 90 -2.23 -23.75 2.77
N GLU A 91 -2.75 -23.04 1.78
CA GLU A 91 -2.51 -21.62 1.60
C GLU A 91 -3.31 -20.77 2.61
N TYR A 92 -2.70 -19.69 3.05
CA TYR A 92 -3.35 -18.66 3.87
C TYR A 92 -2.69 -17.30 3.63
N LEU A 93 -3.31 -16.25 4.15
CA LEU A 93 -2.82 -14.88 4.05
C LEU A 93 -2.39 -14.40 5.43
N LEU A 94 -1.23 -13.76 5.51
CA LEU A 94 -0.81 -13.00 6.67
C LEU A 94 -1.12 -11.52 6.39
N CYS A 95 -2.10 -10.98 7.11
CA CYS A 95 -2.62 -9.62 6.88
C CYS A 95 -2.00 -8.61 7.84
N TRP A 96 -1.66 -7.42 7.36
CA TRP A 96 -1.19 -6.30 8.19
C TRP A 96 -1.84 -4.96 7.82
N LEU A 97 -1.94 -4.11 8.85
CA LEU A 97 -2.34 -2.69 8.80
C LEU A 97 -1.20 -1.80 9.34
#